data_AF-A0A932LY88-F1
#
_entry.id   AF-A0A932LY88-F1
#
_cell.length_a   1.000
_cell.length_b   1.000
_cell.length_c   1.000
_cell.angle_alpha   90.00
_cell.angle_beta   90.00
_cell.angle_gamma   90.00
#
_symmetry.space_group_name_H-M   'P 1'
#
loop_
_entity.id
_entity.type
_entity.pdbx_description
1 polymer ?
#
loop_
_entity_poly.entity_id
_entity_poly.type
_entity_poly.pdbx_seq_one_letter_code
_entity_poly.pdbx_strand_id
1 'polypeptide(L)'
;MNLQPNDVQAALTRVFQLLERPFYYKGDFWISLVLALLGLAVSFMAYRQAEEAKDEAIKAKDAATEAGRTIKLQTMTVELAEVAQKLDRVQPGMKFNVAKDLFNETSRRLRRVMAPFAENERLQEAIETVRAALDETQISLKQVRPTDPAKEGEAPDAVYYAIEDNFATINNCVADLIGLVERESYDFGVNDVG
;
A
#
# COMPACT_ATOMS: atom_id res chain seq x y z
N MET A 1 -23.45 2.15 79.52
CA MET A 1 -22.72 3.43 79.38
C MET A 1 -23.76 4.48 78.98
N ASN A 2 -24.28 5.24 79.95
CA ASN A 2 -25.31 6.25 79.72
C ASN A 2 -24.65 7.50 79.11
N LEU A 3 -24.80 7.70 77.80
CA LEU A 3 -24.45 8.96 77.17
C LEU A 3 -25.50 10.00 77.59
N GLN A 4 -25.08 11.04 78.31
CA GLN A 4 -25.99 12.10 78.72
C GLN A 4 -26.44 12.90 77.48
N PRO A 5 -27.71 13.30 77.37
CA PRO A 5 -28.23 14.05 76.22
C PRO A 5 -27.52 15.39 75.98
N ASN A 6 -26.87 15.95 77.00
CA ASN A 6 -26.11 17.20 76.92
C ASN A 6 -24.77 17.04 76.17
N ASP A 7 -24.14 15.86 76.20
CA ASP A 7 -22.88 15.60 75.51
C ASP A 7 -23.07 15.46 74.00
N VAL A 8 -24.20 14.88 73.59
CA VAL A 8 -24.59 14.75 72.18
C VAL A 8 -24.89 16.13 71.58
N GLN A 9 -25.59 16.99 72.33
CA GLN A 9 -25.87 18.37 71.89
C GLN A 9 -24.59 19.19 71.77
N ALA A 10 -23.68 19.13 72.76
CA ALA A 10 -22.41 19.85 72.70
C ALA A 10 -21.49 19.36 71.58
N ALA A 11 -21.46 18.05 71.30
CA ALA A 11 -20.73 17.47 70.18
C ALA A 11 -21.32 17.92 68.83
N LEU A 12 -22.65 17.91 68.70
CA LEU A 12 -23.34 18.40 67.50
C LEU A 12 -23.07 19.88 67.26
N THR A 13 -23.15 20.73 68.28
CA THR A 13 -22.88 22.18 68.15
C THR A 13 -21.43 22.46 67.73
N ARG A 14 -20.45 21.71 68.24
CA ARG A 14 -19.04 21.83 67.80
C ARG A 14 -18.86 21.39 66.34
N VAL A 15 -19.54 20.32 65.92
CA VAL A 15 -19.52 19.86 64.53
C VAL A 15 -20.16 20.91 63.61
N PHE A 16 -21.30 21.49 64.00
CA PHE A 16 -21.94 22.58 63.27
C PHE A 16 -21.06 23.84 63.19
N GLN A 17 -20.37 24.24 64.26
CA GLN A 17 -19.45 25.38 64.24
C GLN A 17 -18.19 25.14 63.37
N LEU A 18 -17.72 23.90 63.28
CA LEU A 18 -16.64 23.51 62.38
C LEU A 18 -17.09 23.51 60.90
N LEU A 19 -18.38 23.25 60.65
CA LEU A 19 -19.05 23.35 59.36
C LEU A 19 -19.41 24.79 58.96
N GLU A 20 -19.59 25.70 59.93
CA GLU A 20 -19.96 27.10 59.68
C GLU A 20 -18.80 27.97 59.17
N ARG A 21 -17.53 27.55 59.34
CA ARG A 21 -16.43 28.29 58.71
C ARG A 21 -16.40 27.92 57.23
N PRO A 22 -16.66 28.88 56.33
CA PRO A 22 -16.70 28.58 54.92
C PRO A 22 -15.35 28.05 54.44
N PHE A 23 -15.36 26.99 53.64
CA PHE A 23 -14.16 26.26 53.21
C PHE A 23 -13.12 27.16 52.51
N TYR A 24 -13.54 28.29 51.96
CA TYR A 24 -12.70 29.29 51.29
C TYR A 24 -11.83 30.16 52.24
N TYR A 25 -12.01 30.07 53.56
CA TYR A 25 -11.14 30.75 54.53
C TYR A 25 -9.84 29.99 54.83
N LYS A 26 -9.72 28.72 54.42
CA LYS A 26 -8.49 27.93 54.60
C LYS A 26 -7.49 28.28 53.49
N GLY A 27 -6.25 28.60 53.84
CA GLY A 27 -5.18 28.89 52.86
C GLY A 27 -4.98 27.76 51.83
N ASP A 28 -5.12 26.51 52.29
CA ASP A 28 -5.02 25.30 51.46
C ASP A 28 -6.06 25.26 50.34
N PHE A 29 -7.24 25.88 50.52
CA PHE A 29 -8.26 25.97 49.48
C PHE A 29 -7.79 26.80 48.29
N TRP A 30 -7.15 27.95 48.54
CA TRP A 30 -6.64 28.82 47.47
C TRP A 30 -5.45 28.20 46.74
N ILE A 31 -4.56 27.52 47.47
CA ILE A 31 -3.43 26.78 46.87
C ILE A 31 -3.96 25.67 45.96
N SER A 32 -4.90 24.86 46.44
CA SER A 32 -5.49 23.78 45.63
C SER A 32 -6.31 24.31 44.44
N LEU A 33 -7.01 25.45 44.59
CA LEU A 33 -7.72 26.09 43.49
C LEU A 33 -6.76 26.57 42.38
N VAL A 34 -5.65 27.23 42.74
CA VAL A 34 -4.64 27.67 41.76
C VAL A 34 -4.01 26.47 41.05
N LEU A 35 -3.65 25.42 41.80
CA LEU A 35 -3.12 24.19 41.21
C LEU A 35 -4.13 23.51 40.28
N ALA A 36 -5.42 23.49 40.63
CA ALA A 36 -6.48 22.96 39.78
C ALA A 36 -6.65 23.77 38.48
N LEU A 37 -6.61 25.10 38.56
CA LEU A 37 -6.68 25.99 37.39
C LEU A 37 -5.45 25.83 36.47
N LEU A 38 -4.25 25.71 37.04
CA LEU A 38 -3.04 25.42 36.28
C LEU A 38 -3.12 24.04 35.61
N GLY A 39 -3.61 23.02 36.32
CA GLY A 39 -3.83 21.69 35.76
C GLY A 39 -4.81 21.69 34.59
N LEU A 40 -5.91 22.44 34.70
CA LEU A 40 -6.88 22.61 33.60
C LEU A 40 -6.26 23.33 32.40
N ALA A 41 -5.47 24.38 32.62
CA ALA A 41 -4.79 25.11 31.56
C ALA A 41 -3.79 24.22 30.81
N VAL A 42 -2.99 23.43 31.53
CA VAL A 42 -2.04 22.47 30.92
C VAL A 42 -2.77 21.37 30.16
N SER A 43 -3.84 20.81 30.73
CA SER A 43 -4.65 19.78 30.08
C SER A 43 -5.27 20.28 28.76
N PHE A 44 -5.78 21.51 28.76
CA PHE A 44 -6.33 22.14 27.56
C PHE A 44 -5.27 22.39 26.49
N MET A 45 -4.09 22.90 26.87
CA MET A 45 -2.97 23.07 25.94
C MET A 45 -2.50 21.73 25.36
N ALA A 46 -2.39 20.69 26.18
CA ALA A 46 -2.01 19.35 25.74
C ALA A 46 -3.04 18.75 24.78
N TYR A 47 -4.34 18.95 25.04
CA TYR A 47 -5.41 18.49 24.15
C TYR A 47 -5.29 19.14 22.77
N ARG A 48 -5.13 20.46 22.72
CA ARG A 48 -5.00 21.20 21.46
C ARG A 48 -3.75 20.75 20.67
N GLN A 49 -2.63 20.57 21.37
CA GLN A 49 -1.40 20.10 20.74
C GLN A 49 -1.50 18.65 20.24
N ALA A 50 -2.25 17.79 20.93
CA ALA A 50 -2.52 16.42 20.49
C ALA A 50 -3.43 16.38 19.24
N GLU A 51 -4.39 17.31 19.14
CA GLU A 51 -5.26 17.44 17.98
C GLU A 51 -4.48 17.92 16.75
N GLU A 52 -3.65 18.97 16.91
CA GLU A 52 -2.74 19.46 15.86
C GLU A 52 -1.78 18.34 15.38
N ALA A 53 -1.18 17.58 16.30
CA ALA A 53 -0.27 16.49 15.96
C ALA A 53 -0.97 15.32 15.26
N LYS A 54 -2.26 15.06 15.57
CA LYS A 54 -3.05 14.02 14.90
C LYS A 54 -3.33 14.41 13.45
N ASP A 55 -3.67 15.66 13.20
CA ASP A 55 -3.93 16.17 11.85
C ASP A 55 -2.66 16.12 10.99
N GLU A 56 -1.51 16.51 11.55
CA GLU A 56 -0.21 16.37 10.89
C GLU A 56 0.14 14.91 10.60
N ALA A 57 -0.13 14.00 11.53
CA ALA A 57 0.11 12.58 11.35
C ALA A 57 -0.78 11.95 10.27
N ILE A 58 -2.04 12.38 10.16
CA ILE A 58 -2.95 11.94 9.10
C ILE A 58 -2.41 12.39 7.74
N LYS A 59 -2.09 13.68 7.59
CA LYS A 59 -1.51 14.22 6.36
C LYS A 59 -0.21 13.52 5.97
N ALA A 60 0.68 13.28 6.93
CA ALA A 60 1.93 12.56 6.70
C ALA A 60 1.70 11.10 6.27
N LYS A 61 0.70 10.44 6.85
CA LYS A 61 0.33 9.06 6.48
C LYS A 61 -0.24 9.00 5.07
N ASP A 62 -1.10 9.95 4.70
CA ASP A 62 -1.71 10.01 3.38
C ASP A 62 -0.63 10.28 2.31
N ALA A 63 0.23 11.27 2.53
CA ALA A 63 1.37 11.56 1.65
C ALA A 63 2.35 10.37 1.53
N ALA A 64 2.63 9.67 2.63
CA ALA A 64 3.48 8.48 2.60
C ALA A 64 2.83 7.31 1.84
N THR A 65 1.50 7.17 1.94
CA THR A 65 0.74 6.15 1.21
C THR A 65 0.75 6.43 -0.28
N GLU A 66 0.60 7.69 -0.67
CA GLU A 66 0.67 8.16 -2.05
C GLU A 66 2.06 7.99 -2.65
N ALA A 67 3.11 8.47 -1.97
CA ALA A 67 4.49 8.25 -2.39
C ALA A 67 4.81 6.75 -2.52
N GLY A 68 4.31 5.93 -1.57
CA GLY A 68 4.44 4.48 -1.62
C GLY A 68 3.76 3.84 -2.84
N ARG A 69 2.63 4.40 -3.30
CA ARG A 69 1.96 3.95 -4.53
C ARG A 69 2.76 4.33 -5.77
N THR A 70 3.27 5.56 -5.85
CA THR A 70 4.10 6.04 -6.97
C THR A 70 5.36 5.19 -7.14
N ILE A 71 6.06 4.88 -6.04
CA ILE A 71 7.25 4.01 -6.08
C ILE A 71 6.90 2.62 -6.62
N LYS A 72 5.74 2.06 -6.23
CA LYS A 72 5.29 0.76 -6.77
C LYS A 72 5.01 0.83 -8.26
N LEU A 73 4.38 1.90 -8.75
CA LEU A 73 4.12 2.09 -10.18
C LEU A 73 5.44 2.22 -10.96
N GLN A 74 6.40 3.01 -10.49
CA GLN A 74 7.72 3.11 -11.12
C GLN A 74 8.47 1.77 -11.13
N THR A 75 8.42 1.04 -10.02
CA THR A 75 9.01 -0.31 -9.94
C THR A 75 8.37 -1.25 -10.96
N MET A 76 7.05 -1.19 -11.13
CA MET A 76 6.32 -1.93 -12.15
C MET A 76 6.81 -1.56 -13.55
N THR A 77 6.90 -0.27 -13.87
CA THR A 77 7.40 0.22 -15.18
C THR A 77 8.79 -0.33 -15.50
N VAL A 78 9.72 -0.27 -14.55
CA VAL A 78 11.08 -0.82 -14.73
C VAL A 78 11.05 -2.32 -14.99
N GLU A 79 10.29 -3.07 -14.20
CA GLU A 79 10.20 -4.52 -14.39
C GLU A 79 9.54 -4.91 -15.71
N LEU A 80 8.52 -4.17 -16.16
CA LEU A 80 7.88 -4.37 -17.46
C LEU A 80 8.83 -4.04 -18.62
N ALA A 81 9.60 -2.94 -18.52
CA ALA A 81 10.59 -2.58 -19.53
C ALA A 81 11.69 -3.65 -19.66
N GLU A 82 12.15 -4.21 -18.54
CA GLU A 82 13.08 -5.35 -18.58
C GLU A 82 12.48 -6.61 -19.20
N VAL A 83 11.17 -6.83 -19.04
CA VAL A 83 10.47 -7.92 -19.73
C VAL A 83 10.40 -7.67 -21.23
N ALA A 84 10.02 -6.47 -21.66
CA ALA A 84 9.98 -6.09 -23.08
C ALA A 84 11.32 -6.35 -23.77
N GLN A 85 12.43 -5.90 -23.16
CA GLN A 85 13.79 -6.16 -23.67
C GLN A 85 14.16 -7.65 -23.74
N LYS A 86 13.57 -8.50 -22.90
CA LYS A 86 13.79 -9.95 -22.97
C LYS A 86 12.98 -10.60 -24.09
N LEU A 87 11.78 -10.10 -24.36
CA LEU A 87 10.93 -10.60 -25.45
C LEU A 87 11.59 -10.37 -26.82
N ASP A 88 12.36 -9.28 -26.96
CA ASP A 88 13.13 -8.97 -28.17
C ASP A 88 14.28 -9.96 -28.47
N ARG A 89 14.55 -10.92 -27.57
CA ARG A 89 15.59 -11.96 -27.77
C ARG A 89 15.14 -13.12 -28.65
N VAL A 90 13.87 -13.16 -29.06
CA VAL A 90 13.37 -14.18 -29.99
C VAL A 90 14.05 -13.98 -31.35
N GLN A 91 14.69 -15.02 -31.84
CA GLN A 91 15.47 -14.98 -33.08
C GLN A 91 15.40 -16.33 -33.81
N PRO A 92 15.64 -16.37 -35.13
CA PRO A 92 15.73 -17.61 -35.90
C PRO A 92 16.75 -18.59 -35.30
N GLY A 93 16.52 -19.89 -35.49
CA GLY A 93 17.32 -20.97 -34.91
C GLY A 93 17.18 -21.17 -33.39
N MET A 94 16.22 -20.48 -32.73
CA MET A 94 15.94 -20.69 -31.31
C MET A 94 15.37 -22.08 -31.06
N LYS A 95 16.05 -22.87 -30.23
CA LYS A 95 15.58 -24.20 -29.80
C LYS A 95 14.36 -24.10 -28.90
N PHE A 96 13.51 -25.12 -28.94
CA PHE A 96 12.29 -25.24 -28.15
C PHE A 96 12.54 -25.04 -26.65
N ASN A 97 13.59 -25.67 -26.09
CA ASN A 97 13.90 -25.53 -24.66
C ASN A 97 14.24 -24.09 -24.28
N VAL A 98 14.98 -23.38 -25.15
CA VAL A 98 15.35 -21.97 -24.92
C VAL A 98 14.11 -21.08 -24.99
N ALA A 99 13.26 -21.27 -26.01
CA ALA A 99 12.00 -20.55 -26.14
C ALA A 99 11.06 -20.79 -24.95
N LYS A 100 10.97 -22.04 -24.49
CA LYS A 100 10.18 -22.44 -23.33
C LYS A 100 10.69 -21.81 -22.04
N ASP A 101 11.99 -21.82 -21.82
CA ASP A 101 12.58 -21.24 -20.62
C ASP A 101 12.39 -19.72 -20.60
N LEU A 102 12.62 -19.06 -21.74
CA LEU A 102 12.33 -17.63 -21.93
C LEU A 102 10.86 -17.31 -21.64
N PHE A 103 9.93 -18.09 -22.20
CA PHE A 103 8.49 -17.91 -21.98
C PHE A 103 8.12 -18.10 -20.50
N ASN A 104 8.61 -19.16 -19.85
CA ASN A 104 8.28 -19.44 -18.45
C ASN A 104 8.81 -18.35 -17.51
N GLU A 105 10.04 -17.89 -17.74
CA GLU A 105 10.63 -16.80 -16.96
C GLU A 105 9.82 -15.51 -17.15
N THR A 106 9.52 -15.16 -18.40
CA THR A 106 8.77 -13.95 -18.75
C THR A 106 7.35 -13.97 -18.20
N SER A 107 6.63 -15.07 -18.39
CA SER A 107 5.27 -15.27 -17.87
C SER A 107 5.21 -15.19 -16.35
N ARG A 108 6.16 -15.85 -15.64
CA ARG A 108 6.24 -15.77 -14.17
C ARG A 108 6.51 -14.34 -13.71
N ARG A 109 7.41 -13.63 -14.39
CA ARG A 109 7.76 -12.25 -14.04
C ARG A 109 6.57 -11.31 -14.26
N LEU A 110 5.92 -11.36 -15.42
CA LEU A 110 4.73 -10.57 -15.72
C LEU A 110 3.62 -10.81 -14.70
N ARG A 111 3.31 -12.07 -14.37
CA ARG A 111 2.30 -12.40 -13.35
C ARG A 111 2.64 -11.80 -11.99
N ARG A 112 3.91 -11.84 -11.57
CA ARG A 112 4.36 -11.24 -10.31
C ARG A 112 4.22 -9.73 -10.30
N VAL A 113 4.62 -9.08 -11.39
CA VAL A 113 4.63 -7.60 -11.54
C VAL A 113 3.21 -7.04 -11.60
N MET A 114 2.29 -7.74 -12.28
CA MET A 114 0.90 -7.32 -12.41
C MET A 114 0.03 -7.65 -11.19
N ALA A 115 0.42 -8.64 -10.37
CA ALA A 115 -0.40 -9.12 -9.25
C ALA A 115 -0.86 -8.03 -8.27
N PRO A 116 -0.02 -7.07 -7.83
CA PRO A 116 -0.43 -6.00 -6.92
C PRO A 116 -1.47 -5.03 -7.50
N PHE A 117 -1.66 -5.05 -8.83
CA PHE A 117 -2.51 -4.11 -9.57
C PHE A 117 -3.69 -4.80 -10.24
N ALA A 118 -3.91 -6.09 -9.97
CA ALA A 118 -4.97 -6.88 -10.60
C ALA A 118 -6.39 -6.33 -10.34
N GLU A 119 -6.58 -5.61 -9.23
CA GLU A 119 -7.85 -4.99 -8.83
C GLU A 119 -7.92 -3.50 -9.20
N ASN A 120 -6.89 -2.94 -9.84
CA ASN A 120 -6.93 -1.55 -10.28
C ASN A 120 -7.80 -1.43 -11.53
N GLU A 121 -8.99 -0.84 -11.39
CA GLU A 121 -9.98 -0.67 -12.48
C GLU A 121 -9.37 -0.10 -13.77
N ARG A 122 -8.38 0.79 -13.67
CA ARG A 122 -7.77 1.44 -14.83
C ARG A 122 -6.73 0.58 -15.55
N LEU A 123 -6.19 -0.45 -14.88
CA LEU A 123 -5.16 -1.34 -15.42
C LEU A 123 -5.69 -2.75 -15.68
N GLN A 124 -6.85 -3.09 -15.13
CA GLN A 124 -7.40 -4.45 -15.15
C GLN A 124 -7.53 -4.99 -16.58
N GLU A 125 -8.13 -4.22 -17.48
CA GLU A 125 -8.33 -4.63 -18.87
C GLU A 125 -7.00 -4.96 -19.55
N ALA A 126 -6.01 -4.07 -19.44
CA ALA A 126 -4.68 -4.28 -20.01
C ALA A 126 -3.96 -5.50 -19.40
N ILE A 127 -4.09 -5.72 -18.09
CA ILE A 127 -3.55 -6.90 -17.41
C ILE A 127 -4.22 -8.18 -17.94
N GLU A 128 -5.53 -8.15 -18.18
CA GLU A 128 -6.26 -9.28 -18.76
C GLU A 128 -5.82 -9.55 -20.20
N THR A 129 -5.59 -8.52 -21.02
CA THR A 129 -5.04 -8.67 -22.38
C THR A 129 -3.65 -9.32 -22.36
N VAL A 130 -2.75 -8.89 -21.47
CA VAL A 130 -1.42 -9.52 -21.32
C VAL A 130 -1.57 -10.99 -20.90
N ARG A 131 -2.50 -11.31 -20.00
CA ARG A 131 -2.75 -12.70 -19.58
C ARG A 131 -3.27 -13.56 -20.74
N ALA A 132 -4.19 -13.04 -21.55
CA ALA A 132 -4.70 -13.74 -22.72
C ALA A 132 -3.57 -14.03 -23.73
N ALA A 133 -2.72 -13.03 -24.03
CA ALA A 133 -1.57 -13.22 -24.91
C ALA A 133 -0.57 -14.27 -24.38
N LEU A 134 -0.34 -14.30 -23.07
CA LEU A 134 0.49 -15.34 -22.44
C LEU A 134 -0.11 -16.74 -22.59
N ASP A 135 -1.42 -16.88 -22.43
CA ASP A 135 -2.10 -18.18 -22.54
C ASP A 135 -2.11 -18.67 -24.00
N GLU A 136 -2.32 -17.78 -24.97
CA GLU A 136 -2.21 -18.09 -26.40
C GLU A 136 -0.80 -18.52 -26.79
N THR A 137 0.21 -17.77 -26.34
CA THR A 137 1.62 -18.12 -26.55
C THR A 137 1.96 -19.49 -25.98
N GLN A 138 1.40 -19.83 -24.81
CA GLN A 138 1.59 -21.15 -24.21
C GLN A 138 0.99 -22.26 -25.09
N ILE A 139 -0.17 -22.02 -25.70
CA ILE A 139 -0.82 -22.95 -26.62
C ILE A 139 0.05 -23.15 -27.85
N SER A 140 0.49 -22.06 -28.51
CA SER A 140 1.34 -22.14 -29.71
C SER A 140 2.67 -22.83 -29.42
N LEU A 141 3.30 -22.54 -28.28
CA LEU A 141 4.53 -23.22 -27.89
C LEU A 141 4.29 -24.73 -27.69
N LYS A 142 3.17 -25.14 -27.08
CA LYS A 142 2.84 -26.57 -26.93
C LYS A 142 2.66 -27.29 -28.27
N GLN A 143 2.16 -26.60 -29.30
CA GLN A 143 1.94 -27.18 -30.63
C GLN A 143 3.25 -27.49 -31.37
N VAL A 144 4.30 -26.71 -31.11
CA VAL A 144 5.63 -26.92 -31.70
C VAL A 144 6.59 -27.71 -30.80
N ARG A 145 6.07 -28.38 -29.78
CA ARG A 145 6.88 -29.24 -28.92
C ARG A 145 7.45 -30.40 -29.75
N PRO A 146 8.79 -30.57 -29.80
CA PRO A 146 9.40 -31.69 -30.51
C PRO A 146 8.94 -33.03 -29.94
N THR A 147 8.47 -33.92 -30.79
CA THR A 147 8.17 -35.32 -30.43
C THR A 147 9.44 -36.15 -30.28
N ASP A 148 10.47 -35.81 -31.06
CA ASP A 148 11.82 -36.36 -30.98
C ASP A 148 12.85 -35.21 -31.00
N PRO A 149 13.56 -34.94 -29.88
CA PRO A 149 14.57 -33.88 -29.81
C PRO A 149 15.72 -34.06 -30.81
N ALA A 150 16.01 -35.28 -31.26
CA ALA A 150 17.06 -35.52 -32.24
C ALA A 150 16.71 -34.98 -33.63
N LYS A 151 15.42 -34.79 -33.92
CA LYS A 151 14.89 -34.29 -35.20
C LYS A 151 14.61 -32.79 -35.21
N GLU A 152 14.83 -32.10 -34.09
CA GLU A 152 14.67 -30.64 -34.01
C GLU A 152 15.56 -29.91 -35.04
N GLY A 153 16.72 -30.50 -35.39
CA GLY A 153 17.60 -29.98 -36.43
C GLY A 153 17.07 -30.09 -37.87
N GLU A 154 16.01 -30.86 -38.12
CA GLU A 154 15.41 -30.98 -39.46
C GLU A 154 14.56 -29.75 -39.83
N ALA A 155 14.06 -29.02 -38.81
CA ALA A 155 13.25 -27.82 -38.98
C ALA A 155 13.67 -26.72 -37.97
N PRO A 156 14.88 -26.14 -38.12
CA PRO A 156 15.51 -25.30 -37.11
C PRO A 156 14.74 -24.01 -36.76
N ASP A 157 13.90 -23.52 -37.68
CA ASP A 157 13.13 -22.27 -37.49
C ASP A 157 11.65 -22.50 -37.17
N ALA A 158 11.19 -23.76 -37.09
CA ALA A 158 9.78 -24.07 -36.84
C ALA A 158 9.27 -23.49 -35.52
N VAL A 159 10.12 -23.50 -34.49
CA VAL A 159 9.81 -22.90 -33.18
C VAL A 159 9.68 -21.39 -33.30
N TYR A 160 10.61 -20.72 -33.99
CA TYR A 160 10.62 -19.27 -34.17
C TYR A 160 9.33 -18.78 -34.86
N TYR A 161 8.99 -19.35 -36.03
CA TYR A 161 7.80 -18.92 -36.78
C TYR A 161 6.48 -19.19 -36.05
N ALA A 162 6.45 -20.16 -35.14
CA ALA A 162 5.25 -20.44 -34.35
C ALA A 162 5.04 -19.49 -33.17
N ILE A 163 6.08 -18.79 -32.73
CA ILE A 163 6.02 -17.94 -31.53
C ILE A 163 6.32 -16.47 -31.81
N GLU A 164 6.90 -16.10 -32.96
CA GLU A 164 7.33 -14.72 -33.24
C GLU A 164 6.17 -13.72 -33.08
N ASP A 165 5.01 -14.03 -33.67
CA ASP A 165 3.83 -13.17 -33.65
C ASP A 165 3.22 -13.06 -32.25
N ASN A 166 3.21 -14.18 -31.53
CA ASN A 166 2.76 -14.27 -30.16
C ASN A 166 3.64 -13.45 -29.20
N PHE A 167 4.96 -13.55 -29.34
CA PHE A 167 5.90 -12.76 -28.54
C PHE A 167 5.83 -11.28 -28.88
N ALA A 168 5.66 -10.92 -30.16
CA ALA A 168 5.42 -9.55 -30.57
C ALA A 168 4.12 -8.99 -29.96
N THR A 169 3.06 -9.80 -29.93
CA THR A 169 1.78 -9.45 -29.29
C THR A 169 1.96 -9.21 -27.79
N ILE A 170 2.65 -10.10 -27.07
CA ILE A 170 2.97 -9.88 -25.65
C ILE A 170 3.74 -8.56 -25.50
N ASN A 171 4.73 -8.29 -26.36
CA ASN A 171 5.54 -7.08 -26.27
C ASN A 171 4.69 -5.81 -26.44
N ASN A 172 3.78 -5.79 -27.42
CA ASN A 172 2.85 -4.68 -27.62
C ASN A 172 1.94 -4.48 -26.40
N CYS A 173 1.35 -5.55 -25.87
CA CYS A 173 0.50 -5.44 -24.67
C CYS A 173 1.28 -4.96 -23.44
N VAL A 174 2.55 -5.35 -23.30
CA VAL A 174 3.44 -4.86 -22.24
C VAL A 174 3.75 -3.38 -22.44
N ALA A 175 4.00 -2.93 -23.67
CA ALA A 175 4.23 -1.52 -23.98
C ALA A 175 2.98 -0.65 -23.68
N ASP A 176 1.79 -1.14 -24.03
CA ASP A 176 0.53 -0.47 -23.69
C ASP A 176 0.33 -0.38 -22.18
N LEU A 177 0.62 -1.48 -21.46
CA LEU A 177 0.55 -1.50 -19.99
C LEU A 177 1.55 -0.52 -19.36
N ILE A 178 2.77 -0.41 -19.90
CA ILE A 178 3.75 0.60 -19.47
C ILE A 178 3.16 2.01 -19.63
N GLY A 179 2.61 2.32 -20.81
CA GLY A 179 2.01 3.63 -21.07
C GLY A 179 0.87 3.97 -20.12
N LEU A 180 0.02 2.99 -19.78
CA LEU A 180 -1.06 3.16 -18.80
C LEU A 180 -0.53 3.38 -17.37
N VAL A 181 0.49 2.61 -16.95
CA VAL A 181 1.12 2.76 -15.63
C VAL A 181 1.82 4.11 -15.49
N GLU A 182 2.51 4.56 -16.55
CA GLU A 182 3.15 5.87 -16.58
C GLU A 182 2.11 6.99 -16.49
N ARG A 183 1.02 6.92 -17.26
CA ARG A 183 -0.08 7.88 -17.18
C ARG A 183 -0.65 7.96 -15.77
N GLU A 184 -0.89 6.82 -15.12
CA GLU A 184 -1.33 6.81 -13.73
C GLU A 184 -0.33 7.48 -12.80
N SER A 185 0.97 7.20 -12.96
CA SER A 185 2.00 7.82 -12.13
C SER A 185 2.03 9.35 -12.26
N TYR A 186 1.74 9.89 -13.46
CA TYR A 186 1.66 11.34 -13.69
C TYR A 186 0.39 11.95 -13.10
N ASP A 187 -0.76 11.29 -13.21
CA ASP A 187 -2.02 11.77 -12.61
C ASP A 187 -1.91 11.91 -11.08
N PHE A 188 -1.12 11.07 -10.41
CA PHE A 188 -0.81 11.26 -8.97
C PHE A 188 0.18 12.40 -8.74
N GLY A 189 1.22 12.53 -9.55
CA GLY A 189 2.25 13.56 -9.36
C GLY A 189 1.80 15.01 -9.62
N VAL A 190 0.73 15.23 -10.39
CA VAL A 190 0.22 16.59 -10.71
C VAL A 190 -0.75 17.11 -9.64
N ASN A 191 -1.42 16.24 -8.89
CA ASN A 191 -2.39 16.63 -7.87
C ASN A 191 -1.74 17.13 -6.55
N ASP A 192 -0.41 17.05 -6.43
CA ASP A 192 0.35 17.39 -5.21
C ASP A 192 0.97 18.82 -5.27
N VAL A 193 0.65 19.62 -6.29
CA VAL A 193 1.17 20.99 -6.49
C VAL A 193 0.09 22.08 -6.36
N GLY A 194 -1.05 21.76 -5.72
CA GLY A 194 -2.19 22.67 -5.53
C GLY A 194 -2.34 23.19 -4.11
#